data_AF-A0A1R1F4N2-F1
#
_entry.id   AF-A0A1R1F4N2-F1
#
_cell.length_a   1.000
_cell.length_b   1.000
_cell.length_c   1.000
_cell.angle_alpha   90.00
_cell.angle_beta   90.00
_cell.angle_gamma   90.00
#
_symmetry.space_group_name_H-M   'P 1'
#
loop_
_entity.id
_entity.type
_entity.pdbx_description
1 polymer ?
#
loop_
_entity_poly.entity_id
_entity_poly.type
_entity_poly.pdbx_seq_one_letter_code
_entity_poly.pdbx_strand_id
1 'polypeptide(L)'
;MAQVKVSPRFKKLCNEFSAILGGTEHEITKGPVCFVSRNRVIRASILGRRTTSPLVRYQLFSFESLNSSGKALCLGETALFQSQVNRLLSNLRKNGIKVTAVHNHWLFENPRLMYVHWESIDDPIAFARKTKESIKFLG
;
A
#
# COMPACT_ATOMS: atom_id res chain seq x y z
N MET A 1 9.99 -15.95 16.16
CA MET A 1 10.86 -14.91 15.59
C MET A 1 11.17 -13.89 16.68
N ALA A 2 12.42 -13.45 16.84
CA ALA A 2 12.78 -12.49 17.88
C ALA A 2 12.07 -11.15 17.64
N GLN A 3 11.51 -10.57 18.70
CA GLN A 3 10.80 -9.29 18.63
C GLN A 3 11.78 -8.18 18.20
N VAL A 4 11.51 -7.52 17.07
CA VAL A 4 12.37 -6.44 16.58
C VAL A 4 12.36 -5.29 17.59
N LYS A 5 13.52 -4.95 18.14
CA LYS A 5 13.67 -3.80 19.04
C LYS A 5 13.71 -2.52 18.22
N VAL A 6 12.65 -1.70 18.35
CA VAL A 6 12.54 -0.36 17.75
C VAL A 6 12.16 0.67 18.80
N SER A 7 12.47 1.93 18.53
CA SER A 7 12.18 3.04 19.45
C SER A 7 10.66 3.18 19.68
N PRO A 8 10.22 3.65 20.87
CA PRO A 8 8.81 3.95 21.12
C PRO A 8 8.21 4.93 20.10
N ARG A 9 9.00 5.89 19.64
CA ARG A 9 8.61 6.84 18.59
C ARG A 9 8.27 6.13 17.27
N PHE A 10 9.12 5.20 16.81
CA PHE A 10 8.88 4.45 15.58
C PHE A 10 7.63 3.57 15.70
N LYS A 11 7.42 2.91 16.86
CA LYS A 11 6.21 2.12 17.12
C LYS A 11 4.95 2.98 17.03
N LYS A 12 4.95 4.14 17.70
CA LYS A 12 3.82 5.09 17.66
C LYS A 12 3.52 5.55 16.23
N LEU A 13 4.56 5.88 15.47
CA LEU A 13 4.43 6.29 14.08
C LEU A 13 3.84 5.17 13.20
N CYS A 14 4.30 3.93 13.37
CA CYS A 14 3.77 2.78 12.64
C CYS A 14 2.30 2.51 12.95
N ASN A 15 1.90 2.63 14.23
CA ASN A 15 0.51 2.50 14.63
C ASN A 15 -0.38 3.57 13.99
N GLU A 16 0.06 4.82 13.97
CA GLU A 16 -0.69 5.93 13.37
C GLU A 16 -0.76 5.80 11.84
N PHE A 17 0.35 5.42 11.20
CA PHE A 17 0.41 5.10 9.77
C PHE A 17 -0.61 4.01 9.40
N SER A 18 -0.64 2.91 10.16
CA SER A 18 -1.61 1.83 9.97
C SER A 18 -3.06 2.31 10.16
N ALA A 19 -3.32 3.11 11.19
CA ALA A 19 -4.66 3.63 11.47
C ALA A 19 -5.20 4.50 10.33
N ILE A 20 -4.38 5.40 9.77
CA ILE A 20 -4.77 6.29 8.66
C ILE A 20 -5.12 5.49 7.40
N LEU A 21 -4.29 4.49 7.08
CA LEU A 21 -4.50 3.68 5.89
C LEU A 21 -5.70 2.75 6.07
N GLY A 22 -6.11 2.46 7.30
CA GLY A 22 -7.13 1.46 7.62
C GLY A 22 -6.56 0.05 7.52
N GLY A 23 -5.33 -0.13 8.00
CA GLY A 23 -4.63 -1.40 8.04
C GLY A 23 -5.35 -2.41 8.93
N THR A 24 -5.47 -3.65 8.43
CA THR A 24 -6.02 -4.79 9.17
C THR A 24 -4.93 -5.56 9.90
N GLU A 25 -3.73 -5.57 9.35
CA GLU A 25 -2.54 -6.16 9.94
C GLU A 25 -1.37 -5.21 9.72
N HIS A 26 -0.45 -5.15 10.68
CA HIS A 26 0.82 -4.46 10.50
C HIS A 26 1.92 -5.15 11.30
N GLU A 27 3.15 -5.05 10.79
CA GLU A 27 4.34 -5.60 11.44
C GLU A 27 5.52 -4.66 11.30
N ILE A 28 6.52 -4.84 12.18
CA ILE A 28 7.79 -4.13 12.12
C ILE A 28 8.90 -5.15 11.90
N THR A 29 9.56 -5.08 10.75
CA THR A 29 10.66 -6.00 10.38
C THR A 29 12.03 -5.37 10.64
N LYS A 30 13.11 -6.15 10.50
CA LYS A 30 14.49 -5.68 10.72
C LYS A 30 14.87 -4.64 9.65
N GLY A 31 15.36 -3.47 10.05
CA GLY A 31 15.63 -2.35 9.13
C GLY A 31 15.53 -0.95 9.74
N PRO A 32 14.69 -0.72 10.75
CA PRO A 32 13.29 -1.13 10.82
C PRO A 32 12.43 -0.70 9.61
N VAL A 33 11.44 -1.52 9.27
CA VAL A 33 10.40 -1.19 8.27
C VAL A 33 9.04 -1.41 8.93
N CYS A 34 8.16 -0.41 8.89
CA CYS A 34 6.76 -0.59 9.22
C CYS A 34 6.04 -1.08 7.95
N PHE A 35 5.43 -2.26 8.01
CA PHE A 35 4.65 -2.83 6.92
C PHE A 35 3.19 -2.92 7.34
N VAL A 36 2.28 -2.44 6.49
CA VAL A 36 0.84 -2.42 6.74
C VAL A 36 0.13 -3.07 5.58
N SER A 37 -0.77 -3.99 5.87
CA SER A 37 -1.71 -4.54 4.90
C SER A 37 -3.12 -4.06 5.21
N ARG A 38 -3.87 -3.74 4.15
CA ARG A 38 -5.30 -3.47 4.20
C ARG A 38 -6.02 -4.42 3.28
N ASN A 39 -6.92 -5.22 3.84
CA ASN A 39 -7.79 -6.06 3.04
C ASN A 39 -8.91 -5.24 2.39
N ARG A 40 -9.10 -5.38 1.08
CA ARG A 40 -10.29 -4.83 0.37
C ARG A 40 -11.07 -5.93 -0.33
N VAL A 41 -12.33 -5.64 -0.63
CA VAL A 41 -13.15 -6.54 -1.44
C VAL A 41 -12.89 -6.24 -2.92
N ILE A 42 -12.39 -7.25 -3.64
CA ILE A 42 -12.26 -7.22 -5.10
C ILE A 42 -13.03 -8.42 -5.66
N ARG A 43 -13.91 -8.16 -6.64
CA ARG A 43 -14.73 -9.20 -7.26
C ARG A 43 -14.07 -9.60 -8.58
N ALA A 44 -13.17 -10.56 -8.50
CA ALA A 44 -12.49 -11.15 -9.65
C ALA A 44 -12.45 -12.67 -9.53
N SER A 45 -12.25 -13.31 -10.67
CA SER A 45 -12.02 -14.74 -10.80
C SER A 45 -10.67 -15.01 -11.45
N ILE A 46 -9.99 -16.07 -11.03
CA ILE A 46 -8.76 -16.60 -11.65
C ILE A 46 -9.04 -18.06 -12.01
N LEU A 47 -8.76 -18.45 -13.26
CA LEU A 47 -9.11 -19.78 -13.78
C LEU A 47 -10.59 -20.15 -13.53
N GLY A 48 -11.48 -19.18 -13.74
CA GLY A 48 -12.92 -19.34 -13.53
C GLY A 48 -13.39 -19.40 -12.06
N ARG A 49 -12.49 -19.39 -11.09
CA ARG A 49 -12.82 -19.45 -9.65
C ARG A 49 -12.73 -18.08 -9.01
N ARG A 50 -13.78 -17.69 -8.27
CA ARG A 50 -13.79 -16.45 -7.50
C ARG A 50 -12.65 -16.48 -6.46
N THR A 51 -11.79 -15.46 -6.49
CA THR A 51 -10.66 -15.38 -5.55
C THR A 51 -11.02 -14.55 -4.31
N THR A 52 -10.61 -15.05 -3.15
CA THR A 52 -10.59 -14.31 -1.88
C THR A 52 -9.17 -14.17 -1.34
N SER A 53 -8.16 -14.51 -2.15
CA SER A 53 -6.76 -14.58 -1.75
C SER A 53 -6.21 -13.21 -1.34
N PRO A 54 -5.46 -13.12 -0.22
CA PRO A 54 -4.66 -11.94 0.13
C PRO A 54 -3.78 -11.42 -1.01
N LEU A 55 -3.26 -12.30 -1.87
CA LEU A 55 -2.41 -11.95 -3.02
C LEU A 55 -3.10 -11.04 -4.05
N VAL A 56 -4.44 -10.96 -4.00
CA VAL A 56 -5.26 -10.12 -4.89
C VAL A 56 -5.93 -8.99 -4.11
N ARG A 57 -6.29 -9.25 -2.86
CA ARG A 57 -7.14 -8.36 -2.05
C ARG A 57 -6.38 -7.36 -1.23
N TYR A 58 -5.10 -7.58 -0.98
CA TYR A 58 -4.35 -6.71 -0.09
C TYR A 58 -3.91 -5.43 -0.83
N GLN A 59 -4.05 -4.31 -0.14
CA GLN A 59 -3.29 -3.10 -0.40
C GLN A 59 -2.13 -3.12 0.59
N LEU A 60 -0.93 -2.90 0.10
CA LEU A 60 0.29 -3.01 0.90
C LEU A 60 0.93 -1.63 0.97
N PHE A 61 1.41 -1.26 2.16
CA PHE A 61 2.07 0.01 2.38
C PHE A 61 3.24 -0.20 3.33
N SER A 62 4.29 0.59 3.15
CA SER A 62 5.39 0.59 4.10
C SER A 62 6.07 1.93 4.21
N PHE A 63 6.80 2.11 5.30
CA PHE A 63 7.86 3.10 5.40
C PHE A 63 9.07 2.54 6.14
N GLU A 64 10.26 2.95 5.71
CA GLU A 64 11.54 2.55 6.32
C GLU A 64 11.96 3.48 7.48
N SER A 65 13.18 3.31 7.97
CA SER A 65 13.79 4.21 8.95
C SER A 65 13.72 5.68 8.54
N LEU A 66 13.48 6.54 9.52
CA LEU A 66 13.49 7.99 9.33
C LEU A 66 14.93 8.50 9.19
N ASN A 67 15.14 9.41 8.24
CA ASN A 67 16.35 10.23 8.18
C ASN A 67 16.32 11.37 9.21
N SER A 68 17.39 12.18 9.27
CA SER A 68 17.52 13.32 10.19
C SER A 68 16.44 14.39 10.01
N SER A 69 15.81 14.47 8.83
CA SER A 69 14.71 15.39 8.53
C SER A 69 13.33 14.80 8.81
N GLY A 70 13.26 13.59 9.39
CA GLY A 70 12.00 12.91 9.69
C GLY A 70 11.30 12.29 8.49
N LYS A 71 11.97 12.16 7.33
CA LYS A 71 11.41 11.52 6.13
C LYS A 71 11.88 10.07 6.01
N ALA A 72 11.08 9.23 5.36
CA ALA A 72 11.43 7.85 5.03
C ALA A 72 11.12 7.54 3.57
N LEU A 73 11.75 6.48 3.06
CA LEU A 73 11.26 5.80 1.86
C LEU A 73 9.90 5.17 2.20
N CYS A 74 8.87 5.61 1.50
CA CYS A 74 7.50 5.14 1.65
C CYS A 74 7.05 4.47 0.35
N LEU A 75 6.46 3.28 0.46
CA LEU A 75 6.04 2.47 -0.68
C LEU A 75 4.55 2.12 -0.55
N GLY A 76 3.90 1.95 -1.69
CA GLY A 76 2.54 1.42 -1.74
C GLY A 76 2.28 0.60 -2.99
N GLU A 77 1.45 -0.43 -2.83
CA GLU A 77 1.02 -1.32 -3.89
C GLU A 77 -0.46 -1.65 -3.73
N THR A 78 -1.19 -1.74 -4.85
CA THR A 78 -2.52 -2.34 -4.84
C THR A 78 -2.86 -2.97 -6.18
N ALA A 79 -3.54 -4.12 -6.14
CA ALA A 79 -4.29 -4.61 -7.29
C ALA A 79 -5.52 -3.72 -7.51
N LEU A 80 -5.98 -3.56 -8.76
CA LEU A 80 -7.23 -2.89 -9.15
C LEU A 80 -7.72 -3.38 -10.52
N PHE A 81 -8.93 -3.02 -10.91
CA PHE A 81 -9.40 -3.33 -12.26
C PHE A 81 -8.68 -2.45 -13.29
N GLN A 82 -8.45 -2.98 -14.49
CA GLN A 82 -7.79 -2.21 -15.56
C GLN A 82 -8.47 -0.85 -15.83
N SER A 83 -9.80 -0.79 -15.78
CA SER A 83 -10.58 0.43 -15.95
C SER A 83 -10.35 1.49 -14.85
N GLN A 84 -9.75 1.09 -13.72
CA GLN A 84 -9.49 1.96 -12.57
C GLN A 84 -8.06 2.53 -12.55
N VAL A 85 -7.15 2.02 -13.40
CA VAL A 85 -5.73 2.38 -13.41
C VAL A 85 -5.53 3.89 -13.56
N ASN A 86 -6.07 4.49 -14.62
CA ASN A 86 -5.84 5.92 -14.90
C ASN A 86 -6.35 6.84 -13.79
N ARG A 87 -7.45 6.46 -13.11
CA ARG A 87 -7.97 7.22 -11.96
C ARG A 87 -6.99 7.18 -10.79
N LEU A 88 -6.44 6.01 -10.46
CA LEU A 88 -5.42 5.91 -9.40
C LEU A 88 -4.16 6.69 -9.77
N LEU A 89 -3.66 6.56 -11.00
CA LEU A 89 -2.45 7.27 -11.43
C LEU A 89 -2.63 8.79 -11.33
N SER A 90 -3.78 9.29 -11.76
CA SER A 90 -4.10 10.73 -11.72
C SER A 90 -4.17 11.23 -10.28
N ASN A 91 -4.82 10.48 -9.39
CA ASN A 91 -4.92 10.84 -7.97
C ASN A 91 -3.54 10.87 -7.28
N LEU A 92 -2.70 9.85 -7.51
CA LEU A 92 -1.37 9.77 -6.91
C LEU A 92 -0.50 10.95 -7.39
N ARG A 93 -0.48 11.23 -8.69
CA ARG A 93 0.27 12.35 -9.27
C ARG A 93 -0.21 13.71 -8.76
N LYS A 94 -1.53 13.91 -8.64
CA LYS A 94 -2.11 15.13 -8.05
C LYS A 94 -1.65 15.35 -6.61
N ASN A 95 -1.41 14.27 -5.87
CA ASN A 95 -0.86 14.30 -4.52
C ASN A 95 0.68 14.29 -4.47
N GLY A 96 1.36 14.51 -5.59
CA GLY A 96 2.83 14.54 -5.65
C GLY A 96 3.49 13.20 -5.33
N ILE A 97 2.77 12.08 -5.47
CA ILE A 97 3.32 10.74 -5.27
C ILE A 97 3.75 10.18 -6.63
N LYS A 98 4.97 9.63 -6.68
CA LYS A 98 5.54 9.07 -7.90
C LYS A 98 5.00 7.65 -8.14
N VAL A 99 4.40 7.44 -9.31
CA VAL A 99 4.02 6.10 -9.79
C VAL A 99 5.21 5.50 -10.51
N THR A 100 5.60 4.27 -10.16
CA THR A 100 6.79 3.61 -10.71
C THR A 100 6.49 2.42 -11.59
N ALA A 101 5.43 1.66 -11.32
CA ALA A 101 5.07 0.51 -12.13
C ALA A 101 3.56 0.33 -12.26
N VAL A 102 3.17 -0.19 -13.43
CA VAL A 102 1.83 -0.68 -13.74
C VAL A 102 1.98 -1.99 -14.51
N HIS A 103 1.46 -3.09 -13.95
CA HIS A 103 1.61 -4.42 -14.55
C HIS A 103 0.46 -5.35 -14.11
N ASN A 104 0.49 -6.63 -14.50
CA ASN A 104 -0.44 -7.65 -14.04
C ASN A 104 0.31 -8.84 -13.45
N HIS A 105 -0.28 -9.52 -12.46
CA HIS A 105 0.28 -10.75 -11.88
C HIS A 105 -0.36 -12.01 -12.46
N TRP A 106 -1.65 -11.94 -12.79
CA TRP A 106 -2.45 -13.09 -13.22
C TRP A 106 -2.68 -13.05 -14.74
N LEU A 107 -2.84 -14.24 -15.32
CA LEU A 107 -3.32 -14.44 -16.68
C LEU A 107 -4.73 -15.03 -16.63
N PHE A 108 -5.55 -14.68 -17.62
CA PHE A 108 -6.93 -15.18 -17.78
C PHE A 108 -7.86 -14.91 -16.59
N GLU A 109 -7.53 -13.91 -15.79
CA GLU A 109 -8.41 -13.39 -14.75
C GLU A 109 -9.53 -12.52 -15.33
N ASN A 110 -10.67 -12.49 -14.64
CA ASN A 110 -11.82 -11.71 -15.08
C ASN A 110 -12.54 -11.06 -13.88
N PRO A 111 -12.80 -9.75 -13.88
CA PRO A 111 -12.29 -8.74 -14.82
C PRO A 111 -10.76 -8.61 -14.79
N ARG A 112 -10.17 -8.02 -15.85
CA ARG A 112 -8.72 -7.80 -15.95
C ARG A 112 -8.18 -7.07 -14.71
N LEU A 113 -7.21 -7.70 -14.04
CA LEU A 113 -6.54 -7.15 -12.87
C LEU A 113 -5.21 -6.53 -13.27
N MET A 114 -4.97 -5.34 -12.74
CA MET A 114 -3.70 -4.63 -12.83
C MET A 114 -3.19 -4.37 -11.41
N TYR A 115 -1.91 -4.09 -11.30
CA TYR A 115 -1.20 -3.74 -10.07
C TYR A 115 -0.48 -2.43 -10.33
N VAL A 116 -0.57 -1.52 -9.36
CA VAL A 116 0.08 -0.21 -9.42
C VAL A 116 0.99 -0.07 -8.22
N HIS A 117 2.21 0.39 -8.46
CA HIS A 117 3.24 0.62 -7.46
C HIS A 117 3.58 2.11 -7.43
N TRP A 118 3.76 2.65 -6.23
CA TRP A 118 4.13 4.04 -6.03
C TRP A 118 5.08 4.22 -4.85
N GLU A 119 5.88 5.29 -4.93
CA GLU A 119 6.94 5.59 -3.97
C GLU A 119 7.00 7.09 -3.65
N SER A 120 7.54 7.42 -2.47
CA SER A 120 7.89 8.79 -2.09
C SER A 120 8.97 8.80 -1.01
N ILE A 121 9.81 9.83 -0.98
CA ILE A 121 10.60 10.18 0.21
C ILE A 121 9.82 11.25 0.98
N ASP A 122 9.18 10.87 2.08
CA ASP A 122 8.21 11.73 2.75
C ASP A 122 8.13 11.50 4.27
N ASP A 123 7.46 12.41 4.98
CA ASP A 123 6.91 12.11 6.29
C ASP A 123 5.89 10.96 6.16
N PRO A 124 6.02 9.86 6.95
CA PRO A 124 5.13 8.72 6.81
C PRO A 124 3.64 9.05 7.00
N ILE A 125 3.29 10.00 7.86
CA ILE A 125 1.90 10.39 8.11
C ILE A 125 1.35 11.18 6.93
N ALA A 126 2.13 12.09 6.35
CA ALA A 126 1.77 12.79 5.12
C ALA A 126 1.58 11.81 3.96
N PHE A 127 2.51 10.84 3.78
CA PHE A 127 2.37 9.78 2.78
C PHE A 127 1.09 8.97 2.97
N ALA A 128 0.80 8.55 4.21
CA ALA A 128 -0.39 7.77 4.54
C ALA A 128 -1.69 8.50 4.17
N ARG A 129 -1.79 9.80 4.50
CA ARG A 129 -2.96 10.63 4.18
C ARG A 129 -3.17 10.79 2.68
N LYS A 130 -2.11 11.16 1.96
CA LYS A 130 -2.12 11.33 0.49
C LYS A 130 -2.45 10.03 -0.23
N THR A 131 -1.89 8.92 0.26
CA THR A 131 -2.21 7.58 -0.25
C THR A 131 -3.67 7.24 0.01
N LYS A 132 -4.16 7.42 1.25
CA LYS A 132 -5.55 7.13 1.62
C LYS A 132 -6.55 7.91 0.77
N GLU A 133 -6.29 9.19 0.53
CA GLU A 133 -7.10 10.02 -0.38
C GLU A 133 -7.07 9.44 -1.80
N SER A 134 -5.89 9.09 -2.30
CA SER A 134 -5.70 8.62 -3.67
C SER A 134 -6.43 7.30 -3.96
N ILE A 135 -6.52 6.42 -2.97
CA ILE A 135 -7.16 5.10 -3.08
C ILE A 135 -8.60 5.07 -2.57
N LYS A 136 -9.16 6.19 -2.08
CA LYS A 136 -10.50 6.23 -1.44
C LYS A 136 -11.61 5.61 -2.29
N PHE A 137 -11.50 5.71 -3.61
CA PHE A 137 -12.49 5.17 -4.55
C PHE A 137 -12.44 3.64 -4.71
N LEU A 138 -11.39 2.99 -4.19
CA LEU A 138 -11.21 1.54 -4.24
C LEU A 138 -11.90 0.80 -3.08
N GLY A 139 -12.59 1.55 -2.20
CA GLY A 139 -13.18 1.06 -0.95
C GLY A 139 -12.18 1.03 0.19
#